data_AF-A0A232M018-F1
#
_entry.id   AF-A0A232M018-F1
#
_cell.length_a   1.000
_cell.length_b   1.000
_cell.length_c   1.000
_cell.angle_alpha   90.00
_cell.angle_beta   90.00
_cell.angle_gamma   90.00
#
_symmetry.space_group_name_H-M   'P 1'
#
loop_
_entity.id
_entity.type
_entity.pdbx_description
1 polymer ?
#
loop_
_entity_poly.entity_id
_entity_poly.type
_entity_poly.pdbx_seq_one_letter_code
_entity_poly.pdbx_strand_id
1 'polypeptide(L)'
;MFAKKRPTKNTSVSRCTRCSAEICLKTDPKYSDYECEKGATRYYKRVKLAEETEERLNRLVEREETEQVKMTDLEARTLETKRELVIEDGLDEIRTRNARIERNGNAMKEKLKVLTQWDATQLAPEDEEIAKRAFRIYNTSTETNSRPLPMLSFERTNKRKKDAPFALGIKRR
;
A
#
# COMPACT_ATOMS: atom_id res chain seq x y z
N MET A 1 70.22 2.79 -38.40
CA MET A 1 69.43 3.54 -39.41
C MET A 1 68.01 3.70 -38.90
N PHE A 2 67.68 4.79 -38.19
CA PHE A 2 66.30 5.05 -37.76
C PHE A 2 65.56 5.77 -38.88
N ALA A 3 64.63 5.08 -39.54
CA ALA A 3 63.77 5.66 -40.56
C ALA A 3 62.97 6.82 -39.93
N LYS A 4 63.23 8.05 -40.38
CA LYS A 4 62.38 9.20 -40.04
C LYS A 4 61.00 8.96 -40.64
N LYS A 5 60.06 8.43 -39.83
CA LYS A 5 58.64 8.33 -40.20
C LYS A 5 58.19 9.71 -40.68
N ARG A 6 57.63 9.79 -41.89
CA ARG A 6 57.07 11.02 -42.43
C ARG A 6 55.94 11.51 -41.50
N PRO A 7 55.88 12.81 -41.18
CA PRO A 7 54.78 13.37 -40.40
C PRO A 7 53.45 13.10 -41.12
N THR A 8 52.44 12.64 -40.37
CA THR A 8 51.08 12.47 -40.88
C THR A 8 50.42 13.84 -41.06
N LYS A 9 49.37 13.94 -41.88
CA LYS A 9 48.71 15.22 -42.25
C LYS A 9 48.22 16.05 -41.04
N ASN A 10 48.09 15.44 -39.86
CA ASN A 10 47.66 16.02 -38.60
C ASN A 10 48.79 16.21 -37.57
N THR A 11 50.05 16.20 -38.00
CA THR A 11 51.20 16.49 -37.13
C THR A 11 51.81 17.86 -37.44
N SER A 12 51.93 18.71 -36.42
CA SER A 12 52.65 19.97 -36.48
C SER A 12 54.05 19.82 -35.89
N VAL A 13 55.04 20.43 -36.53
CA VAL A 13 56.45 20.37 -36.12
C VAL A 13 56.91 21.77 -35.76
N SER A 14 57.40 21.94 -34.54
CA SER A 14 58.05 23.17 -34.08
C SER A 14 59.49 22.88 -33.64
N ARG A 15 60.35 23.91 -33.57
CA ARG A 15 61.74 23.77 -33.12
C ARG A 15 61.92 24.45 -31.77
N CYS A 16 62.64 23.79 -30.87
CA CYS A 16 63.03 24.40 -29.60
C CYS A 16 64.02 25.55 -29.84
N THR A 17 63.80 26.70 -29.19
CA THR A 17 64.68 27.87 -29.30
C THR A 17 66.06 27.67 -28.67
N ARG A 18 66.20 26.71 -27.74
CA ARG A 18 67.45 26.49 -26.98
C ARG A 18 68.34 25.37 -27.54
N CYS A 19 67.75 24.25 -27.95
CA CYS A 19 68.49 23.09 -28.45
C CYS A 19 68.21 22.76 -29.93
N SER A 20 67.37 23.55 -30.61
CA SER A 20 66.96 23.33 -32.01
C SER A 20 66.35 21.95 -32.30
N ALA A 21 66.00 21.19 -31.25
CA ALA A 21 65.35 19.90 -31.37
C ALA A 21 63.93 20.06 -31.95
N GLU A 22 63.53 19.09 -32.77
CA GLU A 22 62.18 19.01 -33.33
C GLU A 22 61.20 18.52 -32.27
N ILE A 23 60.10 19.27 -32.11
CA ILE A 23 58.95 18.94 -31.28
C ILE A 23 57.80 18.58 -32.22
N CYS A 24 57.25 17.38 -32.08
CA CYS A 24 56.13 16.89 -32.91
C CYS A 24 54.86 16.82 -32.07
N LEU A 25 53.83 17.56 -32.48
CA LEU A 25 52.51 17.58 -31.87
C LEU A 25 51.49 16.99 -32.85
N LYS A 26 50.64 16.08 -32.37
CA LYS A 26 49.56 15.49 -33.14
C LYS A 26 48.23 16.06 -32.68
N THR A 27 47.41 16.53 -33.61
CA THR A 27 46.08 17.06 -33.30
C THR A 27 45.06 15.93 -33.24
N ASP A 28 44.35 15.79 -32.13
CA ASP A 28 43.29 14.79 -31.96
C ASP A 28 41.90 15.42 -32.11
N PRO A 29 41.13 15.07 -33.16
CA PRO A 29 39.83 15.69 -33.42
C PRO A 29 38.76 15.33 -32.39
N LYS A 30 38.96 14.25 -31.62
CA LYS A 30 38.01 13.77 -30.62
C LYS A 30 38.00 14.62 -29.35
N TYR A 31 39.16 15.17 -28.98
CA TYR A 31 39.35 15.89 -27.72
C TYR A 31 39.72 17.37 -27.90
N SER A 32 39.79 17.85 -29.15
CA SER A 32 40.24 19.23 -29.49
C SER A 32 41.58 19.62 -28.86
N ASP A 33 42.41 18.61 -28.54
CA ASP A 33 43.66 18.72 -27.81
C ASP A 33 44.82 18.21 -28.71
N TYR A 34 46.06 18.47 -28.26
CA TYR A 34 47.27 17.99 -28.93
C TYR A 34 48.03 16.97 -28.08
N GLU A 35 48.48 15.89 -28.70
CA GLU A 35 49.38 14.88 -28.13
C GLU A 35 50.83 15.13 -28.57
N CYS A 36 51.79 15.07 -27.62
CA CYS A 36 53.22 15.21 -27.93
C CYS A 36 53.83 13.85 -28.30
N GLU A 37 54.29 13.67 -29.54
CA GLU A 37 54.95 12.42 -29.98
C GLU A 37 56.47 12.44 -29.72
N LYS A 38 57.12 13.60 -29.90
CA LYS A 38 58.58 13.74 -29.84
C LYS A 38 59.00 15.10 -29.28
N GLY A 39 60.10 15.11 -28.52
CA GLY A 39 60.89 16.31 -28.22
C GLY A 39 60.37 17.21 -27.09
N ALA A 40 59.21 16.92 -26.51
CA ALA A 40 58.65 17.69 -25.38
C ALA A 40 57.73 16.83 -24.50
N THR A 41 57.59 17.23 -23.23
CA THR A 41 56.60 16.71 -22.29
C THR A 41 55.49 17.74 -22.07
N ARG A 42 54.22 17.30 -22.00
CA ARG A 42 53.10 18.19 -21.67
C ARG A 42 53.16 18.60 -20.20
N TYR A 43 53.01 19.90 -19.92
CA TYR A 43 52.79 20.37 -18.55
C TYR A 43 51.32 20.14 -18.18
N TYR A 44 51.07 19.11 -17.37
CA TYR A 44 49.74 18.85 -16.83
C TYR A 44 49.43 19.85 -15.70
N LYS A 45 48.41 20.68 -15.87
CA LYS A 45 47.93 21.57 -14.80
C LYS A 45 47.21 20.73 -13.74
N ARG A 46 47.46 21.00 -12.45
CA ARG A 46 46.79 20.31 -11.31
C ARG A 46 45.27 20.32 -11.40
N VAL A 47 44.68 21.35 -12.01
CA VAL A 47 43.22 21.48 -12.21
C VAL A 47 42.65 20.34 -13.06
N LYS A 48 43.32 19.95 -14.16
CA LYS A 48 42.85 18.83 -15.01
C LYS A 48 42.87 17.50 -14.27
N LEU A 49 43.87 17.30 -13.40
CA LEU A 49 43.96 16.09 -12.59
C LEU A 49 42.83 16.03 -11.55
N ALA A 50 42.50 17.17 -10.94
CA ALA A 50 41.40 17.27 -9.97
C ALA A 50 40.04 17.00 -10.63
N GLU A 51 39.76 17.62 -11.77
CA GLU A 51 38.53 17.42 -12.55
C GLU A 51 38.35 15.93 -12.94
N GLU A 52 39.40 15.29 -13.47
CA GLU A 52 39.35 13.86 -13.84
C GLU A 52 39.12 12.95 -12.62
N THR A 53 39.66 13.30 -11.45
CA THR A 53 39.43 12.54 -10.22
C THR A 53 38.02 12.74 -9.67
N GLU A 54 37.49 13.98 -9.69
CA GLU A 54 36.14 14.30 -9.24
C GLU A 54 35.09 13.64 -10.12
N GLU A 55 35.25 13.69 -11.44
CA GLU A 55 34.36 12.98 -12.37
C GLU A 55 34.37 11.46 -12.14
N ARG A 56 35.55 10.89 -11.85
CA ARG A 56 35.67 9.46 -11.57
C ARG A 56 34.96 9.10 -10.26
N LEU A 57 35.09 9.93 -9.24
CA LEU A 57 34.40 9.75 -7.96
C LEU A 57 32.89 9.90 -8.11
N ASN A 58 32.41 10.92 -8.82
CA ASN A 58 30.98 11.12 -9.08
C ASN A 58 30.36 9.92 -9.81
N ARG A 59 31.06 9.37 -10.82
CA ARG A 59 30.60 8.16 -11.52
C ARG A 59 30.52 6.92 -10.63
N LEU A 60 31.36 6.84 -9.58
CA LEU A 60 31.31 5.74 -8.61
C LEU A 60 30.16 5.95 -7.63
N VAL A 61 30.00 7.17 -7.12
CA VAL A 61 28.89 7.55 -6.22
C VAL A 61 27.54 7.35 -6.89
N GLU A 62 27.36 7.81 -8.13
CA GLU A 62 26.11 7.59 -8.89
C GLU A 62 25.80 6.11 -9.06
N ARG A 63 26.81 5.25 -9.26
CA ARG A 63 26.59 3.80 -9.35
C ARG A 63 26.13 3.24 -8.01
N GLU A 64 26.82 3.58 -6.93
CA GLU A 64 26.45 3.14 -5.58
C GLU A 64 25.05 3.62 -5.20
N GLU A 65 24.69 4.87 -5.51
CA GLU A 65 23.35 5.41 -5.29
C GLU A 65 22.29 4.67 -6.11
N THR A 66 22.56 4.38 -7.39
CA THR A 66 21.61 3.60 -8.21
C THR A 66 21.45 2.16 -7.72
N GLU A 67 22.49 1.56 -7.15
CA GLU A 67 22.43 0.25 -6.53
C GLU A 67 21.63 0.30 -5.23
N GLN A 68 21.85 1.31 -4.39
CA GLN A 68 21.06 1.53 -3.17
C GLN A 68 19.58 1.73 -3.48
N VAL A 69 19.23 2.58 -4.47
CA VAL A 69 17.84 2.79 -4.88
C VAL A 69 17.19 1.49 -5.35
N LYS A 70 17.91 0.66 -6.13
CA LYS A 70 17.40 -0.66 -6.54
C LYS A 70 17.15 -1.58 -5.35
N MET A 71 18.03 -1.58 -4.36
CA MET A 71 17.85 -2.38 -3.15
C MET A 71 16.64 -1.90 -2.35
N THR A 72 16.47 -0.59 -2.18
CA THR A 72 15.29 -0.04 -1.47
C THR A 72 13.98 -0.34 -2.18
N ASP A 73 13.95 -0.29 -3.52
CA ASP A 73 12.76 -0.62 -4.30
C ASP A 73 12.39 -2.11 -4.16
N LEU A 74 13.40 -2.98 -4.14
CA LEU A 74 13.19 -4.40 -3.91
C LEU A 74 12.65 -4.64 -2.50
N GLU A 75 13.21 -4.00 -1.48
CA GLU A 75 12.72 -4.10 -0.10
C GLU A 75 11.26 -3.63 0.02
N ALA A 76 10.91 -2.49 -0.60
CA ALA A 76 9.54 -1.99 -0.62
C ALA A 76 8.56 -2.99 -1.22
N ARG A 77 8.89 -3.58 -2.38
CA ARG A 77 8.08 -4.64 -3.00
C ARG A 77 7.93 -5.86 -2.10
N THR A 78 8.99 -6.28 -1.39
CA THR A 78 8.87 -7.41 -0.46
C THR A 78 8.00 -7.09 0.76
N LEU A 79 7.95 -5.83 1.20
CA LEU A 79 7.05 -5.41 2.28
C LEU A 79 5.59 -5.37 1.82
N GLU A 80 5.35 -4.96 0.57
CA GLU A 80 4.03 -5.00 -0.05
C GLU A 80 3.53 -6.44 -0.18
N THR A 81 4.32 -7.34 -0.75
CA THR A 81 3.93 -8.76 -0.88
C THR A 81 3.68 -9.41 0.47
N LYS A 82 4.47 -9.09 1.50
CA LYS A 82 4.20 -9.56 2.88
C LYS A 82 2.86 -9.05 3.42
N ARG A 83 2.48 -7.81 3.13
CA ARG A 83 1.18 -7.26 3.55
C ARG A 83 0.03 -7.94 2.82
N GLU A 84 0.19 -8.18 1.52
CA GLU A 84 -0.79 -8.88 0.70
C GLU A 84 -1.01 -10.31 1.22
N LEU A 85 0.06 -11.05 1.53
CA LEU A 85 -0.03 -12.39 2.11
C LEU A 85 -0.79 -12.39 3.46
N VAL A 86 -0.50 -11.44 4.35
CA VAL A 86 -1.21 -11.34 5.64
C VAL A 86 -2.70 -11.05 5.46
N ILE A 87 -3.06 -10.26 4.44
CA ILE A 87 -4.46 -9.97 4.11
C ILE A 87 -5.15 -11.22 3.58
N GLU A 88 -4.51 -11.96 2.67
CA GLU A 88 -5.04 -13.21 2.11
C GLU A 88 -5.26 -14.26 3.19
N ASP A 89 -4.28 -14.47 4.08
CA ASP A 89 -4.40 -15.37 5.22
C ASP A 89 -5.59 -14.98 6.12
N GLY A 90 -5.75 -13.68 6.40
CA GLY A 90 -6.88 -13.16 7.18
C GLY A 90 -8.24 -13.40 6.52
N LEU A 91 -8.32 -13.29 5.19
CA LEU A 91 -9.55 -13.58 4.44
C LEU A 91 -9.88 -15.07 4.46
N ASP A 92 -8.88 -15.94 4.33
CA ASP A 92 -9.08 -17.38 4.35
C ASP A 92 -9.47 -17.89 5.74
N GLU A 93 -8.94 -17.31 6.81
CA GLU A 93 -9.44 -17.54 8.18
C GLU A 93 -10.92 -17.17 8.34
N ILE A 94 -11.35 -16.02 7.80
CA ILE A 94 -12.76 -15.60 7.85
C ILE A 94 -13.64 -16.55 7.03
N ARG A 95 -13.21 -16.94 5.84
CA ARG A 95 -13.96 -17.88 4.98
C ARG A 95 -14.12 -19.24 5.64
N THR A 96 -13.04 -19.80 6.18
CA THR A 96 -13.08 -21.10 6.87
C THR A 96 -13.93 -21.03 8.14
N ARG A 97 -13.84 -19.94 8.92
CA ARG A 97 -14.70 -19.69 10.08
C ARG A 97 -16.17 -19.60 9.67
N ASN A 98 -16.50 -18.85 8.62
CA ASN A 98 -17.86 -18.71 8.13
C ASN A 98 -18.42 -20.04 7.62
N ALA A 99 -17.65 -20.79 6.82
CA ALA A 99 -18.04 -22.12 6.37
C ALA A 99 -18.32 -23.09 7.54
N ARG A 100 -17.51 -23.02 8.62
CA ARG A 100 -17.75 -23.80 9.84
C ARG A 100 -19.03 -23.35 10.56
N ILE A 101 -19.25 -22.04 10.67
CA ILE A 101 -20.46 -21.47 11.28
C ILE A 101 -21.69 -21.83 10.47
N GLU A 102 -21.65 -21.84 9.15
CA GLU A 102 -22.79 -22.24 8.30
C GLU A 102 -23.11 -23.72 8.48
N ARG A 103 -22.10 -24.60 8.46
CA ARG A 103 -22.28 -26.03 8.73
C ARG A 103 -22.92 -26.29 10.10
N ASN A 104 -22.43 -25.64 11.15
CA ASN A 104 -22.95 -25.83 12.51
C ASN A 104 -24.27 -25.08 12.75
N GLY A 105 -24.40 -23.89 12.18
CA GLY A 105 -25.53 -22.99 12.32
C GLY A 105 -26.77 -23.51 11.60
N ASN A 106 -26.62 -24.23 10.49
CA ASN A 106 -27.75 -24.90 9.85
C ASN A 106 -28.34 -25.98 10.78
N ALA A 107 -27.51 -26.78 11.45
CA ALA A 107 -27.99 -27.76 12.42
C ALA A 107 -28.67 -27.11 13.64
N MET A 108 -28.17 -25.97 14.12
CA MET A 108 -28.81 -25.22 15.21
C MET A 108 -30.12 -24.57 14.76
N LYS A 109 -30.16 -23.97 13.57
CA LYS A 109 -31.36 -23.35 12.98
C LYS A 109 -32.46 -24.37 12.73
N GLU A 110 -32.10 -25.58 12.28
CA GLU A 110 -33.04 -26.69 12.10
C GLU A 110 -33.70 -27.06 13.44
N LYS A 111 -32.88 -27.27 14.49
CA LYS A 111 -33.36 -27.57 15.84
C LYS A 111 -34.23 -26.45 16.41
N LEU A 112 -33.83 -25.20 16.22
CA LEU A 112 -34.60 -24.04 16.67
C LEU A 112 -35.95 -23.95 15.95
N LYS A 113 -36.00 -24.19 14.63
CA LYS A 113 -37.26 -24.24 13.87
C LYS A 113 -38.20 -25.31 14.41
N VAL A 114 -37.69 -26.53 14.65
CA VAL A 114 -38.49 -27.63 15.21
C VAL A 114 -39.04 -27.26 16.58
N LEU A 115 -38.22 -26.67 17.46
CA LEU A 115 -38.67 -26.23 18.77
C LEU A 115 -39.73 -25.14 18.68
N THR A 116 -39.51 -24.11 17.85
CA THR A 116 -40.49 -23.03 17.66
C THR A 116 -41.81 -23.51 17.04
N GLN A 117 -41.77 -24.51 16.16
CA GLN A 117 -42.99 -25.14 15.64
C GLN A 117 -43.70 -25.91 16.74
N TRP A 118 -42.98 -26.65 17.57
CA TRP A 118 -43.56 -27.37 18.71
C TRP A 118 -44.21 -26.41 19.71
N ASP A 119 -43.50 -25.36 20.11
CA ASP A 119 -44.03 -24.30 20.98
C ASP A 119 -45.27 -23.64 20.35
N ALA A 120 -45.23 -23.30 19.06
CA ALA A 120 -46.39 -22.72 18.37
C ALA A 120 -47.60 -23.66 18.35
N THR A 121 -47.39 -24.97 18.18
CA THR A 121 -48.49 -25.94 18.20
C THR A 121 -49.08 -26.16 19.59
N GLN A 122 -48.29 -26.03 20.66
CA GLN A 122 -48.75 -26.21 22.04
C GLN A 122 -49.37 -24.93 22.61
N LEU A 123 -48.78 -23.76 22.34
CA LEU A 123 -49.26 -22.49 22.89
C LEU A 123 -50.44 -21.90 22.10
N ALA A 124 -50.59 -22.18 20.80
CA ALA A 124 -51.72 -21.68 20.01
C ALA A 124 -53.11 -22.01 20.61
N PRO A 125 -53.42 -23.25 21.04
CA PRO A 125 -54.72 -23.54 21.64
C PRO A 125 -54.90 -22.84 23.00
N GLU A 126 -53.84 -22.75 23.81
CA GLU A 126 -53.88 -22.07 25.11
C GLU A 126 -54.13 -20.56 24.94
N ASP A 127 -53.43 -19.92 24.01
CA ASP A 127 -53.59 -18.51 23.66
C ASP A 127 -54.99 -18.23 23.09
N GLU A 128 -55.54 -19.13 22.27
CA GLU A 128 -56.91 -19.02 21.77
C GLU A 128 -57.95 -19.10 22.89
N GLU A 129 -57.78 -19.98 23.86
CA GLU A 129 -58.67 -20.08 25.01
C GLU A 129 -58.59 -18.85 25.90
N ILE A 130 -57.39 -18.35 26.14
CA ILE A 130 -57.15 -17.11 26.90
C ILE A 130 -57.79 -15.93 26.18
N ALA A 131 -57.62 -15.82 24.86
CA ALA A 131 -58.25 -14.78 24.04
C ALA A 131 -59.78 -14.88 24.09
N LYS A 132 -60.36 -16.08 23.98
CA LYS A 132 -61.80 -16.31 24.09
C LYS A 132 -62.34 -15.94 25.49
N ARG A 133 -61.60 -16.26 26.56
CA ARG A 133 -61.97 -15.88 27.94
C ARG A 133 -61.89 -14.36 28.14
N ALA A 134 -60.83 -13.71 27.66
CA ALA A 134 -60.68 -12.25 27.73
C ALA A 134 -61.79 -11.52 26.97
N PHE A 135 -62.13 -11.98 25.76
CA PHE A 135 -63.26 -11.45 24.98
C PHE A 135 -64.61 -11.66 25.68
N ARG A 136 -64.83 -12.81 26.32
CA ARG A 136 -66.06 -13.07 27.09
C ARG A 136 -66.18 -12.10 28.26
N ILE A 137 -65.10 -11.91 29.03
CA ILE A 137 -65.06 -10.95 30.15
C ILE A 137 -65.34 -9.53 29.64
N TYR A 138 -64.69 -9.13 28.55
CA TYR A 138 -64.92 -7.82 27.92
C TYR A 138 -66.37 -7.62 27.51
N ASN A 139 -66.98 -8.57 26.78
CA ASN A 139 -68.37 -8.47 26.34
C ASN A 139 -69.35 -8.43 27.53
N THR A 140 -69.13 -9.23 28.57
CA THR A 140 -69.96 -9.17 29.80
C THR A 140 -69.82 -7.84 30.54
N SER A 141 -68.65 -7.20 30.48
CA SER A 141 -68.45 -5.88 31.08
C SER A 141 -69.14 -4.76 30.30
N THR A 142 -69.31 -4.90 28.97
CA THR A 142 -70.00 -3.92 28.13
C THR A 142 -71.53 -3.99 28.21
N GLU A 143 -72.11 -5.13 28.60
CA GLU A 143 -73.57 -5.27 28.78
C GLU A 143 -74.10 -4.58 30.06
N THR A 144 -73.22 -4.13 30.97
CA THR A 144 -73.60 -3.43 32.20
C THR A 144 -73.31 -1.92 32.19
N ASN A 145 -72.79 -1.37 31.10
CA ASN A 145 -72.60 0.08 30.98
C ASN A 145 -72.51 0.52 29.52
N SER A 146 -73.51 1.28 29.05
CA SER A 146 -73.51 2.01 27.79
C SER A 146 -72.55 3.21 27.86
N ARG A 147 -71.25 2.98 28.05
CA ARG A 147 -70.24 4.04 28.00
C ARG A 147 -69.00 3.53 27.24
N PRO A 148 -68.63 4.18 26.12
CA PRO A 148 -67.45 3.75 25.38
C PRO A 148 -66.21 3.91 26.27
N LEU A 149 -65.45 2.84 26.44
CA LEU A 149 -64.18 2.90 27.15
C LEU A 149 -63.24 3.86 26.41
N PRO A 150 -62.54 4.75 27.14
CA PRO A 150 -61.61 5.67 26.51
C PRO A 150 -60.51 4.86 25.81
N MET A 151 -60.32 5.12 24.51
CA MET A 151 -59.16 4.57 23.82
C MET A 151 -57.91 5.02 24.58
N LEU A 152 -57.14 4.06 25.10
CA LEU A 152 -55.84 4.32 25.67
C LEU A 152 -54.94 4.82 24.54
N SER A 153 -54.85 6.14 24.40
CA SER A 153 -53.86 6.79 23.54
C SER A 153 -52.49 6.50 24.13
N PHE A 154 -51.81 5.51 23.56
CA PHE A 154 -50.40 5.30 23.82
C PHE A 154 -49.64 6.52 23.28
N GLU A 155 -49.38 7.49 24.15
CA GLU A 155 -48.46 8.58 23.82
C GLU A 155 -47.08 7.95 23.60
N ARG A 156 -46.61 7.96 22.35
CA ARG A 156 -45.23 7.62 22.05
C ARG A 156 -44.35 8.67 22.71
N THR A 157 -43.81 8.36 23.87
CA THR A 157 -42.75 9.16 24.45
C THR A 157 -41.57 9.13 23.47
N ASN A 158 -41.25 10.30 22.91
CA ASN A 158 -40.14 10.46 21.99
C ASN A 158 -38.85 10.33 22.82
N LYS A 159 -38.33 9.10 22.95
CA LYS A 159 -37.08 8.84 23.66
C LYS A 159 -36.00 9.67 22.99
N ARG A 160 -35.43 10.64 23.72
CA ARG A 160 -34.28 11.39 23.24
C ARG A 160 -33.18 10.40 22.87
N LYS A 161 -32.66 10.51 21.65
CA LYS A 161 -31.48 9.75 21.24
C LYS A 161 -30.37 10.07 22.24
N LYS A 162 -29.93 9.05 22.97
CA LYS A 162 -28.73 9.17 23.80
C LYS A 162 -27.57 9.19 22.82
N ASP A 163 -26.92 10.34 22.66
CA ASP A 163 -25.70 10.43 21.89
C ASP A 163 -24.69 9.50 22.56
N ALA A 164 -24.33 8.42 21.87
CA ALA A 164 -23.31 7.50 22.34
C ALA A 164 -21.96 8.10 21.93
N PRO A 165 -21.16 8.67 22.86
CA PRO A 165 -19.84 9.19 22.49
C PRO A 165 -18.82 8.07 22.19
N PHE A 166 -19.24 6.79 22.24
CA PHE A 166 -18.33 5.67 22.19
C PHE A 166 -18.89 4.43 21.46
N ALA A 167 -19.56 4.62 20.32
CA ALA A 167 -19.99 3.50 19.48
C ALA A 167 -18.95 3.06 18.44
N LEU A 168 -17.87 3.81 18.24
CA LEU A 168 -16.77 3.44 17.36
C LEU A 168 -15.47 3.60 18.12
N GLY A 169 -14.88 2.47 18.53
CA GLY A 169 -13.61 2.37 19.25
C GLY A 169 -12.40 2.81 18.41
N ILE A 170 -12.41 4.03 17.90
CA ILE A 170 -11.27 4.67 17.27
C ILE A 170 -10.80 5.74 18.25
N LYS A 171 -9.78 5.40 19.05
CA LYS A 171 -9.04 6.39 19.83
C LYS A 171 -8.40 7.36 18.83
N ARG A 172 -8.85 8.61 18.85
CA ARG A 172 -8.13 9.69 18.16
C ARG A 172 -6.73 9.76 18.78
N ARG A 173 -5.70 9.58 17.94
CA ARG A 173 -4.34 10.02 18.24
C ARG A 173 -4.26 11.52 18.13
#